data_AF-A0A445BTH6-F1
#
_entry.id   AF-A0A445BTH6-F1
#
_cell.length_a   1.000
_cell.length_b   1.000
_cell.length_c   1.000
_cell.angle_alpha   90.00
_cell.angle_beta   90.00
_cell.angle_gamma   90.00
#
_symmetry.space_group_name_H-M   'P 1'
#
loop_
_entity.id
_entity.type
_entity.pdbx_description
1 polymer ?
#
loop_
_entity_poly.entity_id
_entity_poly.type
_entity_poly.pdbx_seq_one_letter_code
_entity_poly.pdbx_strand_id
1 'polypeptide(L)'
;MKKIQQKTKTNSLFVLRQAIRGVTPNIAVKTRHVSGSTHHVSIEIGSTQGKTLAIRWLLGASQKCPGQNIAFKLSSELVDAAKESGDAIRKREETHRMAEANRAFAHFRTWNPMDEDMISMDPIKFYLKEESEFYKNRMDSYQRKIGLTEIAQRGTSQLNGIFVAIGIMNFQFMEGSMGSVIGEKITRLIENAGNQLVPLI
;
A
#
# COMPACT_ATOMS: atom_id res chain seq x y z
N MET A 1 5.45 -25.54 27.72
CA MET A 1 5.62 -26.94 27.25
C MET A 1 4.87 -27.95 28.10
N LYS A 2 5.24 -28.20 29.38
CA LYS A 2 4.57 -29.21 30.23
C LYS A 2 3.03 -29.11 30.26
N LYS A 3 2.48 -27.89 30.28
CA LYS A 3 1.02 -27.64 30.29
C LYS A 3 0.29 -27.99 28.99
N ILE A 4 0.96 -27.85 27.83
CA ILE A 4 0.37 -28.20 26.53
C ILE A 4 0.27 -29.73 26.45
N GLN A 5 1.35 -30.43 26.83
CA GLN A 5 1.36 -31.89 26.86
C GLN A 5 0.30 -32.47 27.80
N GLN A 6 0.05 -31.83 28.96
CA GLN A 6 -1.01 -32.22 29.89
C GLN A 6 -2.41 -32.07 29.31
N LYS A 7 -2.66 -31.03 28.49
CA LYS A 7 -3.99 -30.78 27.88
C LYS A 7 -4.25 -31.60 26.63
N THR A 8 -3.25 -31.78 25.77
CA THR A 8 -3.44 -32.34 24.43
C THR A 8 -3.02 -33.81 24.32
N LYS A 9 -2.25 -34.35 25.29
CA LYS A 9 -1.56 -35.65 25.24
C LYS A 9 -0.59 -35.83 24.04
N THR A 10 -0.46 -34.82 23.17
CA THR A 10 0.42 -34.80 22.01
C THR A 10 1.75 -34.12 22.32
N ASN A 11 2.75 -34.36 21.46
CA ASN A 11 4.04 -33.68 21.53
C ASN A 11 3.87 -32.15 21.44
N SER A 12 4.35 -31.42 22.46
CA SER A 12 4.21 -29.97 22.55
C SER A 12 4.95 -29.20 21.45
N LEU A 13 6.04 -29.74 20.91
CA LEU A 13 6.76 -29.14 19.79
C LEU A 13 5.97 -29.24 18.48
N PHE A 14 5.22 -30.33 18.30
CA PHE A 14 4.37 -30.51 17.14
C PHE A 14 3.24 -29.48 17.14
N VAL A 15 2.53 -29.35 18.27
CA VAL A 15 1.46 -28.34 18.45
C VAL A 15 1.99 -26.93 18.18
N LEU A 16 3.17 -26.59 18.71
CA LEU A 16 3.79 -25.29 18.48
C LEU A 16 4.09 -25.03 17.00
N ARG A 17 4.70 -26.00 16.30
CA ARG A 17 5.00 -25.87 14.87
C ARG A 17 3.73 -25.75 14.04
N GLN A 18 2.70 -26.52 14.36
CA GLN A 18 1.40 -26.46 13.71
C GLN A 18 0.74 -25.10 13.92
N ALA A 19 0.70 -24.60 15.15
CA ALA A 19 0.15 -23.28 15.48
C ALA A 19 0.88 -22.16 14.73
N ILE A 20 2.22 -22.16 14.75
CA ILE A 20 3.01 -21.14 14.03
C ILE A 20 2.73 -21.21 12.52
N ARG A 21 2.72 -22.42 11.93
CA ARG A 21 2.42 -22.59 10.51
C ARG A 21 1.02 -22.09 10.16
N GLY A 22 0.03 -22.38 11.00
CA GLY A 22 -1.34 -21.91 10.84
C GLY A 22 -1.44 -20.39 10.89
N VAL A 23 -0.80 -19.74 11.87
CA VAL A 23 -0.88 -18.29 12.04
C VAL A 23 -0.03 -17.52 11.02
N THR A 24 1.02 -18.13 10.45
CA THR A 24 1.96 -17.46 9.53
C THR A 24 1.25 -16.91 8.29
N PRO A 25 1.18 -15.57 8.13
CA PRO A 25 0.68 -14.97 6.91
C PRO A 25 1.74 -15.05 5.80
N ASN A 26 1.29 -15.18 4.55
CA ASN A 26 2.10 -15.00 3.34
C ASN A 26 1.88 -13.63 2.69
N ILE A 27 0.84 -12.90 3.12
CA ILE A 27 0.49 -11.57 2.64
C ILE A 27 0.25 -10.66 3.86
N ALA A 28 0.77 -9.43 3.79
CA ALA A 28 0.48 -8.35 4.72
C ALA A 28 -0.21 -7.19 4.00
N VAL A 29 -0.82 -6.27 4.74
CA VAL A 29 -1.40 -5.05 4.19
C VAL A 29 -0.64 -3.86 4.76
N LYS A 30 -0.13 -2.98 3.90
CA LYS A 30 0.47 -1.71 4.27
C LYS A 30 -0.41 -0.55 3.83
N THR A 31 -0.45 0.48 4.66
CA THR A 31 -1.11 1.74 4.32
C THR A 31 -0.20 2.56 3.40
N ARG A 32 -0.75 3.09 2.32
CA ARG A 32 -0.09 4.00 1.37
C ARG A 32 -0.99 5.22 1.18
N HIS A 33 -0.40 6.41 1.20
CA HIS A 33 -1.07 7.63 0.78
C HIS A 33 -0.74 7.88 -0.69
N VAL A 34 -1.77 7.96 -1.54
CA VAL A 34 -1.62 8.24 -2.97
C VAL A 34 -2.71 9.23 -3.36
N SER A 35 -2.33 10.33 -4.03
CA SER A 35 -3.29 11.28 -4.61
C SER A 35 -4.37 11.77 -3.63
N GLY A 36 -3.97 12.15 -2.40
CA GLY A 36 -4.88 12.69 -1.38
C GLY A 36 -5.75 11.68 -0.64
N SER A 37 -5.66 10.38 -0.96
CA SER A 37 -6.42 9.31 -0.29
C SER A 37 -5.52 8.24 0.33
N THR A 38 -6.00 7.62 1.40
CA THR A 38 -5.30 6.53 2.11
C THR A 38 -5.78 5.19 1.58
N HIS A 39 -4.88 4.41 0.97
CA HIS A 39 -5.18 3.08 0.44
C HIS A 39 -4.46 1.98 1.20
N HIS A 40 -5.13 0.84 1.34
CA HIS A 40 -4.57 -0.38 1.90
C HIS A 40 -4.03 -1.27 0.78
N VAL A 41 -2.71 -1.36 0.68
CA VAL A 41 -2.04 -2.09 -0.38
C VAL A 41 -1.51 -3.40 0.19
N SER A 42 -1.97 -4.52 -0.36
CA SER A 42 -1.45 -5.84 -0.01
C SER A 42 0.03 -5.94 -0.42
N ILE A 43 0.85 -6.73 0.27
CA ILE A 43 2.27 -6.96 -0.01
C ILE A 43 2.60 -8.40 0.36
N GLU A 44 3.33 -9.09 -0.52
CA GLU A 44 3.84 -10.44 -0.22
C GLU A 44 5.00 -10.37 0.76
N ILE A 45 4.99 -11.25 1.74
CA ILE A 45 5.98 -11.29 2.82
C ILE A 45 6.78 -12.59 2.76
N GLY A 46 8.09 -12.47 2.98
CA GLY A 46 8.99 -13.62 3.06
C GLY A 46 8.72 -14.48 4.31
N SER A 47 9.16 -15.74 4.26
CA SER A 47 8.91 -16.72 5.33
C SER A 47 9.45 -16.28 6.71
N THR A 48 10.60 -15.59 6.76
CA THR A 48 11.16 -15.04 7.99
C THR A 48 10.25 -13.97 8.60
N GLN A 49 9.81 -13.01 7.79
CA GLN A 49 8.93 -11.92 8.23
C GLN A 49 7.55 -12.43 8.64
N GLY A 50 6.99 -13.39 7.89
CA GLY A 50 5.74 -14.06 8.22
C GLY A 50 5.81 -14.77 9.59
N LYS A 51 6.89 -15.49 9.87
CA LYS A 51 7.10 -16.13 11.19
C LYS A 51 7.19 -15.10 12.31
N THR A 52 7.91 -14.00 12.11
CA THR A 52 8.00 -12.90 13.10
C THR A 52 6.62 -12.29 13.38
N LEU A 53 5.82 -12.05 12.34
CA LEU A 53 4.44 -11.57 12.48
C LEU A 53 3.56 -12.58 13.23
N ALA A 54 3.68 -13.87 12.91
CA ALA A 54 2.93 -14.93 13.59
C ALA A 54 3.22 -14.98 15.09
N ILE A 55 4.51 -14.92 15.46
CA ILE A 55 4.93 -14.89 16.87
C ILE A 55 4.38 -13.64 17.57
N ARG A 56 4.45 -12.47 16.91
CA ARG A 56 3.90 -11.22 17.45
C ARG A 56 2.39 -11.30 17.67
N TRP A 57 1.64 -11.87 16.73
CA TRP A 57 0.19 -12.03 16.84
C TRP A 57 -0.19 -13.01 17.95
N LEU A 58 0.50 -14.16 18.06
CA LEU A 58 0.30 -15.12 19.15
C LEU A 58 0.54 -14.49 20.52
N LEU A 59 1.62 -13.71 20.68
CA LEU A 59 1.92 -13.00 21.92
C LEU A 59 0.86 -11.93 22.23
N GLY A 60 0.43 -11.16 21.23
CA GLY A 60 -0.59 -10.13 21.38
C GLY A 60 -1.97 -10.71 21.74
N ALA A 61 -2.37 -11.82 21.12
CA ALA A 61 -3.59 -12.54 21.47
C ALA A 61 -3.52 -13.09 22.89
N SER A 62 -2.39 -13.71 23.26
CA SER A 62 -2.16 -14.25 24.60
C SER A 62 -2.23 -13.20 25.70
N GLN A 63 -1.86 -11.95 25.43
CA GLN A 63 -1.97 -10.86 26.41
C GLN A 63 -3.42 -10.43 26.64
N LYS A 64 -4.27 -10.49 25.60
CA LYS A 64 -5.68 -10.10 25.66
C LYS A 64 -6.58 -11.15 26.33
N CYS A 65 -6.17 -12.42 26.36
CA CYS A 65 -6.95 -13.47 27.01
C CYS A 65 -7.15 -13.20 28.52
N PRO A 66 -8.34 -13.47 29.08
CA PRO A 66 -8.57 -13.44 30.53
C PRO A 66 -7.80 -14.56 31.24
N GLY A 67 -7.23 -14.27 32.42
CA GLY A 67 -6.48 -15.23 33.24
C GLY A 67 -5.29 -14.63 33.98
N GLN A 68 -4.74 -15.33 34.98
CA GLN A 68 -3.65 -14.81 35.84
C GLN A 68 -2.24 -15.03 35.29
N ASN A 69 -1.95 -16.16 34.66
CA ASN A 69 -0.57 -16.51 34.26
C ASN A 69 -0.40 -16.51 32.74
N ILE A 70 0.56 -15.72 32.23
CA ILE A 70 0.88 -15.61 30.81
C ILE A 70 1.22 -16.96 30.17
N ALA A 71 1.86 -17.87 30.90
CA ALA A 71 2.19 -19.21 30.40
C ALA A 71 0.93 -20.04 30.15
N PHE A 72 -0.13 -19.84 30.94
CA PHE A 72 -1.42 -20.49 30.71
C PHE A 72 -2.14 -19.90 29.50
N LYS A 73 -2.19 -18.56 29.41
CA LYS A 73 -2.79 -17.85 28.27
C LYS A 73 -2.15 -18.27 26.95
N LEU A 74 -0.81 -18.22 26.88
CA LEU A 74 -0.05 -18.64 25.71
C LEU A 74 -0.27 -20.11 25.36
N SER A 75 -0.33 -20.99 26.37
CA SER A 75 -0.61 -22.41 26.11
C SER A 75 -2.03 -22.66 25.58
N SER A 76 -3.00 -21.83 25.97
CA SER A 76 -4.37 -21.91 25.45
C SER A 76 -4.40 -21.45 24.00
N GLU A 77 -3.88 -20.23 23.75
CA GLU A 77 -3.86 -19.64 22.40
C GLU A 77 -3.10 -20.54 21.41
N LEU A 78 -2.01 -21.19 21.81
CA LEU A 78 -1.29 -22.14 20.96
C LEU A 78 -2.11 -23.39 20.62
N VAL A 79 -2.90 -23.90 21.57
CA VAL A 79 -3.78 -25.06 21.33
C VAL A 79 -4.95 -24.65 20.43
N ASP A 80 -5.51 -23.46 20.64
CA ASP A 80 -6.61 -22.92 19.84
C ASP A 80 -6.13 -22.64 18.40
N ALA A 81 -4.96 -22.00 18.25
CA ALA A 81 -4.34 -21.76 16.95
C ALA A 81 -3.97 -23.05 16.20
N ALA A 82 -3.55 -24.10 16.90
CA ALA A 82 -3.31 -25.40 16.27
C ALA A 82 -4.60 -26.04 15.73
N LYS A 83 -5.76 -25.72 16.30
CA LYS A 83 -7.09 -26.12 15.83
C LYS A 83 -7.70 -25.12 14.84
N GLU A 84 -6.89 -24.23 14.28
CA GLU A 84 -7.34 -23.18 13.35
C GLU A 84 -8.40 -22.24 13.96
N SER A 85 -8.29 -21.99 15.27
CA SER A 85 -9.18 -21.09 16.00
C SER A 85 -8.37 -20.12 16.87
N GLY A 86 -9.04 -19.17 17.50
CA GLY A 86 -8.40 -18.17 18.36
C GLY A 86 -8.14 -16.82 17.67
N ASP A 87 -7.72 -15.86 18.47
CA ASP A 87 -7.58 -14.46 18.04
C ASP A 87 -6.43 -14.27 17.06
N ALA A 88 -5.35 -15.03 17.20
CA ALA A 88 -4.22 -14.98 16.26
C ALA A 88 -4.62 -15.45 14.85
N ILE A 89 -5.43 -16.51 14.74
CA ILE A 89 -5.92 -17.03 13.46
C ILE A 89 -6.93 -16.06 12.84
N ARG A 90 -7.86 -15.53 13.65
CA ARG A 90 -8.80 -14.49 13.21
C ARG A 90 -8.07 -13.28 12.64
N LYS A 91 -6.94 -12.88 13.22
CA LYS A 91 -6.13 -11.76 12.71
C LYS A 91 -5.48 -12.05 11.36
N ARG A 92 -4.99 -13.28 11.16
CA ARG A 92 -4.47 -13.74 9.86
C ARG A 92 -5.56 -13.70 8.79
N GLU A 93 -6.74 -14.23 9.09
CA GLU A 93 -7.89 -14.27 8.17
C GLU A 93 -8.40 -12.88 7.81
N GLU A 94 -8.52 -11.99 8.79
CA GLU A 94 -8.84 -10.57 8.56
C GLU A 94 -7.82 -9.91 7.60
N THR A 95 -6.52 -10.20 7.80
CA THR A 95 -5.46 -9.66 6.94
C THR A 95 -5.57 -10.19 5.51
N HIS A 96 -5.87 -11.48 5.32
CA HIS A 96 -6.09 -12.07 4.00
C HIS A 96 -7.34 -11.51 3.32
N ARG A 97 -8.46 -11.41 4.05
CA ARG A 97 -9.71 -10.81 3.55
C ARG A 97 -9.50 -9.36 3.12
N MET A 98 -8.77 -8.59 3.91
CA MET A 98 -8.43 -7.21 3.60
C MET A 98 -7.50 -7.11 2.39
N ALA A 99 -6.56 -8.05 2.25
CA ALA A 99 -5.68 -8.11 1.08
C ALA A 99 -6.43 -8.47 -0.21
N GLU A 100 -7.41 -9.38 -0.15
CA GLU A 100 -8.26 -9.78 -1.27
C GLU A 100 -9.22 -8.67 -1.69
N ALA A 101 -9.88 -8.03 -0.72
CA ALA A 101 -10.78 -6.90 -0.99
C ALA A 101 -10.05 -5.72 -1.68
N ASN A 102 -8.77 -5.54 -1.36
CA ASN A 102 -7.94 -4.48 -1.93
C ASN A 102 -7.01 -4.97 -3.06
N ARG A 103 -7.30 -6.11 -3.71
CA ARG A 103 -6.48 -6.67 -4.79
C ARG A 103 -6.33 -5.71 -5.98
N ALA A 104 -7.35 -4.89 -6.25
CA ALA A 104 -7.31 -3.86 -7.29
C ALA A 104 -6.22 -2.80 -7.06
N PHE A 105 -5.83 -2.58 -5.80
CA PHE A 105 -4.78 -1.63 -5.42
C PHE A 105 -3.37 -2.24 -5.43
N ALA A 106 -3.21 -3.48 -5.91
CA ALA A 106 -1.90 -4.10 -6.06
C ALA A 106 -0.96 -3.28 -6.98
N HIS A 107 -1.50 -2.52 -7.93
CA HIS A 107 -0.72 -1.61 -8.77
C HIS A 107 -0.03 -0.51 -7.97
N PHE A 108 -0.65 -0.01 -6.89
CA PHE A 108 -0.04 0.95 -5.97
C PHE A 108 1.10 0.35 -5.12
N ARG A 109 1.39 -0.95 -5.21
CA ARG A 109 2.60 -1.53 -4.60
C ARG A 109 3.86 -0.90 -5.16
N THR A 110 3.83 -0.55 -6.45
CA THR A 110 5.03 -0.25 -7.23
C THR A 110 5.07 1.18 -7.76
N TRP A 111 3.93 1.89 -7.76
CA TRP A 111 3.88 3.30 -8.10
C TRP A 111 4.68 4.15 -7.10
N ASN A 112 5.65 4.89 -7.62
CA ASN A 112 6.44 5.88 -6.92
C ASN A 112 6.33 7.22 -7.68
N PRO A 113 5.47 8.14 -7.21
CA PRO A 113 5.24 9.40 -7.91
C PRO A 113 6.46 10.31 -7.88
N MET A 114 6.59 11.16 -8.89
CA MET A 114 7.68 12.13 -9.05
C MET A 114 7.11 13.55 -9.18
N ASP A 115 7.69 14.48 -8.43
CA ASP A 115 7.42 15.93 -8.53
C ASP A 115 5.92 16.29 -8.35
N GLU A 116 5.27 15.66 -7.36
CA GLU A 116 3.86 15.92 -7.00
C GLU A 116 3.60 17.38 -6.60
N ASP A 117 4.60 18.00 -5.97
CA ASP A 117 4.54 19.38 -5.47
C ASP A 117 4.71 20.44 -6.57
N MET A 118 5.05 20.03 -7.80
CA MET A 118 5.29 20.97 -8.89
C MET A 118 3.97 21.43 -9.52
N ILE A 119 3.72 22.75 -9.47
CA ILE A 119 2.48 23.43 -9.89
C ILE A 119 2.74 24.58 -10.87
N SER A 120 1.87 24.73 -11.86
CA SER A 120 1.89 25.80 -12.85
C SER A 120 1.51 27.12 -12.19
N MET A 121 2.38 28.11 -12.35
CA MET A 121 2.10 29.48 -11.91
C MET A 121 1.79 30.37 -13.11
N ASP A 122 0.98 31.40 -12.88
CA ASP A 122 0.69 32.46 -13.85
C ASP A 122 1.27 33.80 -13.37
N PRO A 123 2.59 34.01 -13.50
CA PRO A 123 3.25 35.23 -13.04
C PRO A 123 2.84 36.47 -13.85
N ILE A 124 2.38 36.29 -15.10
CA ILE A 124 2.04 37.37 -16.03
C ILE A 124 0.53 37.68 -16.07
N LYS A 125 -0.30 36.97 -15.29
CA LYS A 125 -1.77 37.12 -15.25
C LYS A 125 -2.37 37.00 -16.65
N PHE A 126 -2.04 35.91 -17.34
CA PHE A 126 -2.48 35.68 -18.71
C PHE A 126 -4.01 35.72 -18.81
N TYR A 127 -4.52 36.65 -19.60
CA TYR A 127 -5.95 36.89 -19.79
C TYR A 127 -6.37 36.40 -21.18
N LEU A 128 -7.26 35.42 -21.22
CA LEU A 128 -7.83 34.90 -22.46
C LEU A 128 -8.98 35.81 -22.88
N LYS A 129 -8.72 36.70 -23.85
CA LYS A 129 -9.71 37.65 -24.36
C LYS A 129 -10.98 36.99 -24.94
N GLU A 130 -10.86 35.78 -25.47
CA GLU A 130 -11.99 35.04 -26.07
C GLU A 130 -12.94 34.45 -25.01
N GLU A 131 -12.46 34.20 -23.80
CA GLU A 131 -13.22 33.50 -22.74
C GLU A 131 -13.51 34.39 -21.52
N SER A 132 -12.98 35.62 -21.49
CA SER A 132 -13.18 36.60 -20.41
C SER A 132 -12.73 36.11 -19.02
N GLU A 133 -11.80 35.14 -18.95
CA GLU A 133 -11.29 34.55 -17.71
C GLU A 133 -9.75 34.61 -17.61
N PHE A 134 -9.27 34.67 -16.37
CA PHE A 134 -7.84 34.53 -16.06
C PHE A 134 -7.44 33.06 -16.05
N TYR A 135 -6.27 32.75 -16.62
CA TYR A 135 -5.72 31.38 -16.64
C TYR A 135 -5.68 30.72 -15.25
N LYS A 136 -5.40 31.50 -14.19
CA LYS A 136 -5.43 31.04 -12.80
C LYS A 136 -6.79 30.46 -12.37
N ASN A 137 -7.90 31.10 -12.74
CA ASN A 137 -9.25 30.65 -12.35
C ASN A 137 -9.58 29.29 -12.97
N ARG A 138 -9.08 29.04 -14.18
CA ARG A 138 -9.19 27.76 -14.86
C ARG A 138 -8.42 26.69 -14.10
N MET A 139 -7.14 26.90 -13.78
CA MET A 139 -6.36 25.95 -12.98
C MET A 139 -7.05 25.59 -11.66
N ASP A 140 -7.54 26.60 -10.92
CA ASP A 140 -8.22 26.40 -9.63
C ASP A 140 -9.55 25.63 -9.79
N SER A 141 -10.31 25.90 -10.86
CA SER A 141 -11.56 25.17 -11.18
C SER A 141 -11.28 23.69 -11.44
N TYR A 142 -10.24 23.42 -12.20
CA TYR A 142 -9.90 22.06 -12.55
C TYR A 142 -9.24 21.30 -11.41
N GLN A 143 -8.28 21.87 -10.68
CA GLN A 143 -7.71 21.23 -9.48
C GLN A 143 -8.83 20.80 -8.51
N ARG A 144 -9.87 21.62 -8.35
CA ARG A 144 -11.08 21.27 -7.57
C ARG A 144 -11.88 20.13 -8.19
N LYS A 145 -12.00 20.07 -9.52
CA LYS A 145 -12.79 19.06 -10.24
C LYS A 145 -12.11 17.68 -10.27
N ILE A 146 -10.80 17.62 -10.49
CA ILE A 146 -10.05 16.36 -10.62
C ILE A 146 -9.35 15.93 -9.32
N GLY A 147 -9.21 16.83 -8.35
CA GLY A 147 -8.52 16.55 -7.08
C GLY A 147 -7.01 16.36 -7.22
N LEU A 148 -6.42 16.81 -8.33
CA LEU A 148 -4.99 16.70 -8.64
C LEU A 148 -4.37 18.09 -8.70
N THR A 149 -3.11 18.19 -8.28
CA THR A 149 -2.33 19.44 -8.35
C THR A 149 -2.05 19.86 -9.79
N GLU A 150 -1.96 18.91 -10.72
CA GLU A 150 -1.64 19.15 -12.13
C GLU A 150 -2.31 18.14 -13.07
N ILE A 151 -2.40 18.51 -14.35
CA ILE A 151 -2.99 17.65 -15.40
C ILE A 151 -2.07 16.54 -15.90
N ALA A 152 -0.79 16.62 -15.56
CA ALA A 152 0.22 15.60 -15.82
C ALA A 152 0.72 14.99 -14.50
N GLN A 153 0.52 13.68 -14.36
CA GLN A 153 1.13 12.86 -13.32
C GLN A 153 2.27 12.04 -13.90
N ARG A 154 3.29 11.77 -13.09
CA ARG A 154 4.40 10.93 -13.50
C ARG A 154 5.03 10.21 -12.33
N GLY A 155 5.73 9.14 -12.63
CA GLY A 155 6.38 8.32 -11.63
C GLY A 155 7.07 7.11 -12.22
N THR A 156 7.62 6.29 -11.34
CA THR A 156 8.15 4.97 -11.68
C THR A 156 7.21 3.90 -11.14
N SER A 157 7.10 2.79 -11.85
CA SER A 157 6.24 1.67 -11.46
C SER A 157 6.81 0.35 -11.95
N GLN A 158 6.25 -0.76 -11.50
CA GLN A 158 6.55 -2.07 -12.05
C GLN A 158 5.34 -2.56 -12.86
N LEU A 159 5.55 -2.84 -14.15
CA LEU A 159 4.56 -3.41 -15.04
C LEU A 159 5.05 -4.81 -15.45
N ASN A 160 4.28 -5.85 -15.09
CA ASN A 160 4.62 -7.26 -15.38
C ASN A 160 6.06 -7.67 -14.98
N GLY A 161 6.55 -7.15 -13.85
CA GLY A 161 7.90 -7.43 -13.35
C GLY A 161 8.99 -6.49 -13.88
N ILE A 162 8.71 -5.68 -14.90
CA ILE A 162 9.64 -4.73 -15.50
C ILE A 162 9.45 -3.36 -14.85
N PHE A 163 10.52 -2.75 -14.37
CA PHE A 163 10.49 -1.35 -13.91
C PHE A 163 10.34 -0.43 -15.11
N VAL A 164 9.37 0.48 -15.03
CA VAL A 164 9.01 1.42 -16.10
C VAL A 164 8.83 2.82 -15.52
N ALA A 165 9.19 3.84 -16.29
CA ALA A 165 8.81 5.22 -16.04
C ALA A 165 7.50 5.48 -16.79
N ILE A 166 6.49 6.06 -16.12
CA ILE A 166 5.16 6.29 -16.71
C ILE A 166 4.77 7.75 -16.53
N GLY A 167 4.32 8.36 -17.63
CA GLY A 167 3.70 9.68 -17.67
C GLY A 167 2.23 9.57 -18.07
N ILE A 168 1.34 10.16 -17.28
CA ILE A 168 -0.11 10.18 -17.56
C ILE A 168 -0.54 11.63 -17.69
N MET A 169 -1.15 11.97 -18.82
CA MET A 169 -1.64 13.32 -19.10
C MET A 169 -3.11 13.31 -19.47
N ASN A 170 -3.89 14.21 -18.87
CA ASN A 170 -5.30 14.40 -19.22
C ASN A 170 -5.45 15.46 -20.32
N PHE A 171 -5.77 15.02 -21.53
CA PHE A 171 -5.96 15.88 -22.70
C PHE A 171 -7.30 16.63 -22.73
N GLN A 172 -8.27 16.27 -21.89
CA GLN A 172 -9.60 16.90 -21.91
C GLN A 172 -9.57 18.35 -21.38
N PHE A 173 -8.43 18.79 -20.84
CA PHE A 173 -8.16 20.16 -20.42
C PHE A 173 -7.60 21.04 -21.55
N MET A 174 -7.17 20.45 -22.67
CA MET A 174 -6.24 21.04 -23.65
C MET A 174 -6.79 22.15 -24.57
N GLU A 175 -7.86 22.84 -24.20
CA GLU A 175 -8.32 24.05 -24.92
C GLU A 175 -7.37 25.24 -24.68
N GLY A 176 -6.12 25.15 -25.16
CA GLY A 176 -5.33 26.33 -25.52
C GLY A 176 -3.95 26.51 -24.88
N SER A 177 -3.70 26.10 -23.63
CA SER A 177 -2.39 26.31 -23.00
C SER A 177 -2.01 25.17 -22.06
N MET A 178 -1.05 24.35 -22.49
CA MET A 178 -0.36 23.39 -21.62
C MET A 178 0.34 24.21 -20.52
N GLY A 179 -0.06 24.06 -19.27
CA GLY A 179 0.61 24.73 -18.15
C GLY A 179 2.13 24.55 -18.21
N SER A 180 2.85 25.61 -17.81
CA SER A 180 4.31 25.71 -17.94
C SER A 180 5.07 24.55 -17.29
N VAL A 181 4.46 23.88 -16.31
CA VAL A 181 5.04 22.76 -15.57
C VAL A 181 4.95 21.42 -16.31
N ILE A 182 4.07 21.27 -17.29
CA ILE A 182 3.86 19.98 -17.97
C ILE A 182 5.10 19.56 -18.74
N GLY A 183 5.71 20.49 -19.50
CA GLY A 183 6.93 20.23 -20.25
C GLY A 183 8.10 19.82 -19.36
N GLU A 184 8.25 20.50 -18.22
CA GLU A 184 9.27 20.16 -17.22
C GLU A 184 9.03 18.76 -16.61
N LYS A 185 7.77 18.41 -16.30
CA LYS A 185 7.42 17.06 -15.79
C LYS A 185 7.80 15.99 -16.81
N ILE A 186 7.42 16.17 -18.08
CA ILE A 186 7.71 15.19 -19.13
C ILE A 186 9.23 15.06 -19.35
N THR A 187 9.95 16.18 -19.41
CA THR A 187 11.40 16.20 -19.64
C THR A 187 12.14 15.45 -18.54
N ARG A 188 11.86 15.77 -17.27
CA ARG A 188 12.46 15.07 -16.13
C ARG A 188 12.09 13.58 -16.08
N LEU A 189 10.92 13.19 -16.57
CA LEU A 189 10.55 11.78 -16.66
C LEU A 189 11.41 11.05 -17.68
N ILE A 190 11.62 11.64 -18.86
CA ILE A 190 12.49 11.12 -19.92
C ILE A 190 13.92 11.00 -19.42
N GLU A 191 14.45 12.05 -18.79
CA GLU A 191 15.80 12.04 -18.20
C GLU A 191 15.95 10.95 -17.14
N ASN A 192 14.97 10.83 -16.25
CA ASN A 192 14.98 9.78 -15.23
C ASN A 192 14.91 8.38 -15.86
N ALA A 193 14.08 8.18 -16.88
CA ALA A 193 13.98 6.91 -17.60
C ALA A 193 15.31 6.54 -18.28
N GLY A 194 15.96 7.52 -18.93
CA GLY A 194 17.27 7.36 -19.56
C GLY A 194 18.38 7.03 -18.55
N ASN A 195 18.42 7.75 -17.42
CA ASN A 195 19.42 7.54 -16.36
C ASN A 195 19.27 6.17 -15.69
N GLN A 196 18.04 5.70 -15.50
CA GLN A 196 17.76 4.40 -14.89
C GLN A 196 17.72 3.24 -15.90
N LEU A 197 17.84 3.55 -17.20
CA LEU A 197 17.72 2.59 -18.30
C LEU A 197 16.42 1.76 -18.22
N VAL A 198 15.32 2.41 -17.87
CA VAL A 198 13.98 1.80 -17.80
C VAL A 198 13.12 2.24 -19.00
N PRO A 199 12.21 1.40 -19.51
CA PRO A 199 11.26 1.80 -20.54
C PRO A 199 10.40 2.98 -20.07
N LEU A 200 10.15 3.92 -20.99
CA LEU A 200 9.26 5.05 -20.80
C LEU A 200 7.91 4.76 -21.47
N ILE A 201 6.81 5.02 -20.74
CA ILE A 201 5.43 4.90 -21.20
C ILE A 201 4.73 6.25 -21.04
#